data_AF-A0A662SWL4-F1
#
_entry.id   AF-A0A662SWL4-F1
#
_cell.length_a   1.000
_cell.length_b   1.000
_cell.length_c   1.000
_cell.angle_alpha   90.00
_cell.angle_beta   90.00
_cell.angle_gamma   90.00
#
_symmetry.space_group_name_H-M   'P 1'
#
loop_
_entity.id
_entity.type
_entity.pdbx_description
1 polymer ?
#
loop_
_entity_poly.entity_id
_entity_poly.type
_entity_poly.pdbx_seq_one_letter_code
_entity_poly.pdbx_strand_id
1 'polypeptide(L)'
;MQGELYYLDSGVVAWSASLGSSIEEVEAGDLDGDGKLEAALVCYDGAVAVAGCNGLEALAELSGCFYSLELADIDSDGPPEVLASSPLYVLELAATLSCLRSVRGQVTVVLGEKALAADVAGATLVSHELGRASQLEVAVRLDSQLSEEELSTMSILAIGGPAVNSAASYLCQRLGVSYTAGDTFTIEAEGLKAELDLSRVGSEDICIVYISVEHGRIAGMIWGYSWRGTYAGCLYLSDSRNWGSSHLVFLRWVDLNGDGLVQAGEVHVEAEA
;
A
#
# COMPACT_ATOMS: atom_id res chain seq x y z
N MET A 1 -7.87 31.09 17.77
CA MET A 1 -7.05 32.23 18.25
C MET A 1 -5.96 32.45 17.20
N GLN A 2 -5.36 33.63 17.08
CA GLN A 2 -4.19 33.79 16.20
C GLN A 2 -2.94 33.37 16.98
N GLY A 3 -2.18 32.43 16.42
CA GLY A 3 -0.91 31.96 16.96
C GLY A 3 0.23 32.84 16.47
N GLU A 4 1.11 33.20 17.40
CA GLU A 4 2.33 33.95 17.14
C GLU A 4 3.53 33.08 17.52
N LEU A 5 4.46 32.91 16.59
CA LEU A 5 5.74 32.25 16.82
C LEU A 5 6.77 33.29 17.24
N TYR A 6 7.55 33.00 18.28
CA TYR A 6 8.67 33.82 18.72
C TYR A 6 9.95 33.00 18.72
N TYR A 7 11.00 33.51 18.10
CA TYR A 7 12.34 33.00 18.27
C TYR A 7 13.11 33.89 19.24
N LEU A 8 13.65 33.28 20.30
CA LEU A 8 14.44 33.98 21.30
C LEU A 8 15.89 33.51 21.21
N ASP A 9 16.80 34.46 21.01
CA ASP A 9 18.24 34.23 21.21
C ASP A 9 18.65 34.82 22.56
N SER A 10 19.19 33.97 23.43
CA SER A 10 19.72 34.38 24.73
C SER A 10 18.71 35.16 25.60
N GLY A 11 17.42 34.80 25.49
CA GLY A 11 16.31 35.42 26.22
C GLY A 11 15.77 36.72 25.62
N VAL A 12 16.27 37.14 24.45
CA VAL A 12 15.79 38.30 23.70
C VAL A 12 15.04 37.81 22.47
N VAL A 13 13.85 38.35 22.20
CA VAL A 13 13.12 38.07 20.96
C VAL A 13 13.95 38.59 19.78
N ALA A 14 14.50 37.66 19.00
CA ALA A 14 15.28 37.97 17.82
C ALA A 14 14.36 38.21 16.61
N TRP A 15 13.28 37.43 16.47
CA TRP A 15 12.21 37.69 15.51
C TRP A 15 10.90 37.01 15.95
N SER A 16 9.79 37.40 15.30
CA SER A 16 8.47 36.77 15.47
C SER A 16 7.71 36.69 14.14
N ALA A 17 6.77 35.74 14.03
CA ALA A 17 5.93 35.56 12.86
C ALA A 17 4.50 35.20 13.25
N SER A 18 3.53 35.74 12.51
CA SER A 18 2.11 35.41 12.65
C SER A 18 1.69 34.46 11.55
N LEU A 19 1.07 33.33 11.91
CA LEU A 19 0.63 32.31 10.97
C LEU A 19 -0.89 32.35 10.72
N GLY A 20 -1.59 33.39 11.21
CA GLY A 20 -3.01 33.63 10.90
C GLY A 20 -4.01 32.74 11.65
N SER A 21 -3.57 31.65 12.26
CA SER A 21 -4.38 30.67 13.01
C SER A 21 -3.65 30.15 14.25
N SER A 22 -4.31 29.36 15.11
CA SER A 22 -3.67 28.86 16.34
C SER A 22 -2.64 27.81 15.99
N ILE A 23 -1.43 28.00 16.52
CA ILE A 23 -0.38 26.99 16.47
C ILE A 23 -0.75 25.91 17.48
N GLU A 24 -0.86 24.67 17.03
CA GLU A 24 -1.28 23.53 17.85
C GLU A 24 -0.07 22.73 18.35
N GLU A 25 0.94 22.52 17.49
CA GLU A 25 2.17 21.82 17.87
C GLU A 25 3.41 22.43 17.19
N VAL A 26 4.56 22.27 17.85
CA VAL A 26 5.88 22.73 17.41
C VAL A 26 6.92 21.67 17.77
N GLU A 27 7.77 21.30 16.82
CA GLU A 27 8.90 20.38 17.02
C GLU A 27 10.18 20.94 16.41
N ALA A 28 11.33 20.53 16.91
CA ALA A 28 12.63 20.99 16.42
C ALA A 28 13.46 19.83 15.88
N GLY A 29 14.05 20.00 14.68
CA GLY A 29 14.87 19.01 13.99
C GLY A 29 15.77 19.67 12.95
N ASP A 30 16.79 18.95 12.50
CA ASP A 30 17.71 19.40 11.43
C ASP A 30 17.08 19.08 10.08
N LEU A 31 16.19 19.96 9.61
CA LEU A 31 15.28 19.71 8.48
C LEU A 31 15.96 19.91 7.12
N ASP A 32 17.09 20.60 7.08
CA ASP A 32 17.87 20.84 5.86
C ASP A 32 19.23 20.12 5.82
N GLY A 33 19.58 19.41 6.90
CA GLY A 33 20.81 18.62 7.02
C GLY A 33 22.07 19.47 7.21
N ASP A 34 21.95 20.73 7.62
CA ASP A 34 23.08 21.64 7.86
C ASP A 34 23.71 21.50 9.26
N GLY A 35 23.09 20.71 10.13
CA GLY A 35 23.53 20.46 11.51
C GLY A 35 23.02 21.49 12.52
N LYS A 36 22.19 22.45 12.11
CA LYS A 36 21.39 23.31 12.99
C LYS A 36 19.98 22.76 13.09
N LEU A 37 19.21 23.30 14.04
CA LEU A 37 17.83 22.88 14.24
C LEU A 37 16.91 23.99 13.76
N GLU A 38 15.91 23.59 12.99
CA GLU A 38 14.78 24.39 12.58
C GLU A 38 13.55 23.93 13.37
N ALA A 39 12.56 24.80 13.48
CA ALA A 39 11.28 24.50 14.10
C ALA A 39 10.23 24.21 13.01
N ALA A 40 9.61 23.04 13.05
CA ALA A 40 8.42 22.73 12.30
C ALA A 40 7.18 23.01 13.16
N LEU A 41 6.15 23.62 12.57
CA LEU A 41 4.93 24.01 13.27
C LEU A 41 3.71 23.64 12.46
N VAL A 42 2.61 23.33 13.13
CA VAL A 42 1.30 23.15 12.50
C VAL A 42 0.24 24.03 13.17
N CYS A 43 -0.55 24.69 12.33
CA CYS A 43 -1.71 25.46 12.75
C CYS A 43 -3.00 24.66 12.61
N TYR A 44 -4.00 25.02 13.40
CA TYR A 44 -5.32 24.39 13.38
C TYR A 44 -5.97 24.40 12.00
N ASP A 45 -5.74 25.41 11.17
CA ASP A 45 -6.34 25.54 9.83
C ASP A 45 -5.51 24.88 8.71
N GLY A 46 -4.43 24.18 9.07
CA GLY A 46 -3.59 23.44 8.14
C GLY A 46 -2.39 24.20 7.59
N ALA A 47 -2.09 25.42 8.07
CA ALA A 47 -0.79 26.02 7.79
C ALA A 47 0.32 25.21 8.49
N VAL A 48 1.29 24.72 7.72
CA VAL A 48 2.52 24.06 8.20
C VAL A 48 3.70 24.94 7.85
N ALA A 49 4.52 25.27 8.83
CA ALA A 49 5.65 26.17 8.66
C ALA A 49 6.95 25.51 9.11
N VAL A 50 8.06 25.95 8.51
CA VAL A 50 9.42 25.70 8.99
C VAL A 50 10.08 27.04 9.25
N ALA A 51 10.75 27.16 10.39
CA ALA A 51 11.44 28.37 10.76
C ALA A 51 12.79 28.08 11.42
N GLY A 52 13.85 28.67 10.88
CA GLY A 52 15.19 28.63 11.46
C GLY A 52 15.54 29.92 12.19
N CYS A 53 16.80 30.06 12.56
CA CYS A 53 17.28 31.20 13.35
C CYS A 53 17.10 32.57 12.68
N ASN A 54 16.90 32.62 11.35
CA ASN A 54 16.79 33.84 10.57
C ASN A 54 15.34 34.24 10.22
N GLY A 55 14.34 33.42 10.55
CA GLY A 55 12.93 33.69 10.24
C GLY A 55 12.19 32.47 9.73
N LEU A 56 11.04 32.72 9.09
CA LEU A 56 10.28 31.70 8.37
C LEU A 56 11.03 31.28 7.10
N GLU A 57 11.24 29.99 6.92
CA GLU A 57 12.02 29.42 5.82
C GLU A 57 11.12 28.70 4.81
N ALA A 58 10.05 28.06 5.28
CA ALA A 58 9.04 27.46 4.43
C ALA A 58 7.63 27.60 5.02
N LEU A 59 6.63 27.61 4.13
CA LEU A 59 5.21 27.61 4.47
C LEU A 59 4.44 26.78 3.45
N ALA A 60 3.62 25.87 3.95
CA ALA A 60 2.67 25.08 3.19
C ALA A 60 1.27 25.24 3.78
N GLU A 61 0.25 25.22 2.92
CA GLU A 61 -1.16 25.28 3.34
C GLU A 61 -1.83 23.95 2.99
N LEU A 62 -2.28 23.23 4.02
CA LEU A 62 -3.01 21.98 3.91
C LEU A 62 -4.50 22.24 4.17
N SER A 63 -5.37 21.46 3.54
CA SER A 63 -6.81 21.51 3.80
C SER A 63 -7.16 20.57 4.95
N GLY A 64 -7.68 21.10 6.06
CA GLY A 64 -8.12 20.28 7.18
C GLY A 64 -8.01 20.99 8.52
N CYS A 65 -8.25 20.23 9.60
CA CYS A 65 -8.00 20.70 10.95
C CYS A 65 -6.88 19.88 11.60
N PHE A 66 -5.77 20.47 11.97
CA PHE A 66 -4.60 19.74 12.45
C PHE A 66 -4.35 19.96 13.94
N TYR A 67 -3.74 18.98 14.59
CA TYR A 67 -3.55 18.97 16.05
C TYR A 67 -2.21 18.44 16.49
N SER A 68 -1.52 17.65 15.65
CA SER A 68 -0.21 17.14 16.00
C SER A 68 0.79 17.15 14.85
N LEU A 69 2.07 17.12 15.21
CA LEU A 69 3.23 17.06 14.33
C LEU A 69 4.23 16.01 14.85
N GLU A 70 4.95 15.34 13.95
CA GLU A 70 6.10 14.47 14.26
C GLU A 70 7.19 14.65 13.21
N LEU A 71 8.46 14.65 13.62
CA LEU A 71 9.62 14.63 12.73
C LEU A 71 10.22 13.22 12.62
N ALA A 72 10.31 12.70 11.40
CA ALA A 72 10.91 11.39 11.15
C ALA A 72 11.54 11.34 9.75
N ASP A 73 12.73 10.74 9.66
CA ASP A 73 13.36 10.37 8.39
C ASP A 73 12.68 9.09 7.87
N ILE A 74 11.66 9.27 7.03
CA ILE A 74 10.78 8.22 6.53
C ILE A 74 11.39 7.54 5.31
N ASP A 75 12.07 8.30 4.45
CA ASP A 75 12.64 7.79 3.21
C ASP A 75 14.14 7.40 3.31
N SER A 76 14.75 7.61 4.48
CA SER A 76 16.15 7.29 4.80
C SER A 76 17.17 8.10 4.00
N ASP A 77 16.85 9.35 3.64
CA ASP A 77 17.77 10.26 2.95
C ASP A 77 18.63 11.13 3.90
N GLY A 78 18.28 11.17 5.19
CA GLY A 78 19.05 11.78 6.27
C GLY A 78 18.30 12.90 7.01
N PRO A 79 17.95 14.02 6.36
CA PRO A 79 17.02 15.00 6.92
C PRO A 79 15.65 14.37 7.26
N PRO A 80 14.98 14.76 8.35
CA PRO A 80 13.66 14.24 8.67
C PRO A 80 12.53 14.96 7.91
N GLU A 81 11.48 14.23 7.54
CA GLU A 81 10.23 14.79 7.05
C GLU A 81 9.33 15.31 8.18
N VAL A 82 8.42 16.22 7.83
CA VAL A 82 7.36 16.73 8.72
C VAL A 82 6.06 15.97 8.51
N LEU A 83 5.60 15.26 9.54
CA LEU A 83 4.29 14.58 9.58
C LEU A 83 3.29 15.45 10.33
N ALA A 84 2.18 15.85 9.71
CA ALA A 84 1.10 16.58 10.38
C ALA A 84 -0.18 15.74 10.43
N SER A 85 -0.83 15.65 11.60
CA SER A 85 -2.05 14.87 11.79
C SER A 85 -3.29 15.73 12.05
N SER A 86 -4.40 15.34 11.41
CA SER A 86 -5.76 15.86 11.65
C SER A 86 -6.60 14.79 12.37
N PRO A 87 -7.73 15.11 13.03
CA PRO A 87 -8.58 14.14 13.69
C PRO A 87 -9.47 13.50 12.62
N LEU A 88 -8.85 12.97 11.56
CA LEU A 88 -9.36 11.96 10.66
C LEU A 88 -8.18 11.43 9.81
N TYR A 89 -7.55 10.37 10.32
CA TYR A 89 -6.55 9.48 9.68
C TYR A 89 -5.24 10.11 9.17
N VAL A 90 -4.12 9.57 9.67
CA VAL A 90 -2.80 9.64 9.04
C VAL A 90 -2.92 9.14 7.59
N LEU A 91 -2.71 10.01 6.62
CA LEU A 91 -2.57 9.64 5.21
C LEU A 91 -1.07 9.57 4.90
N GLU A 92 -0.57 8.35 4.85
CA GLU A 92 0.74 8.02 4.29
C GLU A 92 0.63 8.08 2.76
N LEU A 93 1.37 8.99 2.13
CA LEU A 93 1.48 9.08 0.68
C LEU A 93 2.73 8.31 0.24
N ALA A 94 2.65 6.97 0.19
CA ALA A 94 3.76 6.14 -0.27
C ALA A 94 3.26 4.92 -1.05
N ALA A 95 2.85 5.13 -2.31
CA ALA A 95 2.58 4.15 -3.36
C ALA A 95 1.92 2.78 -2.99
N THR A 96 0.70 2.63 -3.48
CA THR A 96 0.04 1.43 -4.01
C THR A 96 -0.11 0.06 -3.30
N LEU A 97 0.63 -0.35 -2.28
CA LEU A 97 0.08 -1.33 -1.31
C LEU A 97 -0.25 -0.66 0.03
N SER A 98 0.44 0.42 0.36
CA SER A 98 -0.05 1.41 1.33
C SER A 98 -1.43 1.98 0.95
N CYS A 99 -1.79 1.99 -0.34
CA CYS A 99 -3.09 2.49 -0.79
C CYS A 99 -4.25 1.65 -0.23
N LEU A 100 -4.01 0.39 0.16
CA LEU A 100 -5.01 -0.40 0.87
C LEU A 100 -5.44 0.32 2.16
N ARG A 101 -4.56 1.12 2.79
CA ARG A 101 -4.86 1.96 3.95
C ARG A 101 -5.53 3.30 3.59
N SER A 102 -5.38 3.77 2.35
CA SER A 102 -5.95 5.05 1.90
C SER A 102 -7.40 4.91 1.41
N VAL A 103 -7.82 3.71 1.01
CA VAL A 103 -9.20 3.41 0.64
C VAL A 103 -10.07 3.26 1.89
N ARG A 104 -11.28 3.82 1.84
CA ARG A 104 -12.31 3.67 2.88
C ARG A 104 -13.53 2.98 2.28
N GLY A 105 -14.23 2.19 3.10
CA GLY A 105 -15.46 1.51 2.70
C GLY A 105 -15.27 0.01 2.57
N GLN A 106 -15.96 -0.58 1.59
CA GLN A 106 -16.02 -2.03 1.42
C GLN A 106 -15.08 -2.49 0.30
N VAL A 107 -14.38 -3.60 0.52
CA VAL A 107 -13.70 -4.39 -0.52
C VAL A 107 -14.38 -5.74 -0.65
N THR A 108 -14.67 -6.16 -1.87
CA THR A 108 -15.21 -7.49 -2.16
C THR A 108 -14.07 -8.39 -2.62
N VAL A 109 -13.74 -9.40 -1.80
CA VAL A 109 -12.88 -10.50 -2.20
C VAL A 109 -13.67 -11.45 -3.08
N VAL A 110 -13.20 -11.68 -4.30
CA VAL A 110 -13.89 -12.47 -5.32
C VAL A 110 -13.17 -13.78 -5.55
N LEU A 111 -13.84 -14.88 -5.26
CA LEU A 111 -13.34 -16.24 -5.49
C LEU A 111 -14.06 -16.88 -6.68
N GLY A 112 -13.34 -17.68 -7.45
CA GLY A 112 -13.98 -18.51 -8.47
C GLY A 112 -14.97 -19.50 -7.86
N GLU A 113 -16.14 -19.72 -8.46
CA GLU A 113 -17.11 -20.73 -8.01
C GLU A 113 -16.50 -22.15 -7.99
N LYS A 114 -15.48 -22.38 -8.81
CA LYS A 114 -14.72 -23.65 -8.89
C LYS A 114 -13.36 -23.56 -8.20
N ALA A 115 -13.12 -22.52 -7.40
CA ALA A 115 -11.87 -22.36 -6.67
C ALA A 115 -11.65 -23.51 -5.69
N LEU A 116 -10.39 -23.86 -5.46
CA LEU A 116 -10.03 -24.92 -4.53
C LEU A 116 -10.15 -24.41 -3.08
N ALA A 117 -10.26 -25.34 -2.13
CA ALA A 117 -10.28 -24.98 -0.70
C ALA A 117 -9.04 -24.17 -0.28
N ALA A 118 -7.91 -24.35 -0.98
CA ALA A 118 -6.69 -23.55 -0.77
C ALA A 118 -6.90 -22.06 -1.11
N ASP A 119 -7.64 -21.75 -2.17
CA ASP A 119 -7.95 -20.36 -2.54
C ASP A 119 -8.84 -19.70 -1.48
N VAL A 120 -9.82 -20.45 -0.93
CA VAL A 120 -10.68 -19.99 0.17
C VAL A 120 -9.86 -19.75 1.46
N ALA A 121 -8.92 -20.65 1.76
CA ALA A 121 -8.02 -20.50 2.90
C ALA A 121 -7.11 -19.27 2.74
N GLY A 122 -6.52 -19.08 1.56
CA GLY A 122 -5.72 -17.90 1.23
C GLY A 122 -6.53 -16.60 1.33
N ALA A 123 -7.75 -16.59 0.78
CA ALA A 123 -8.66 -15.46 0.90
C ALA A 123 -9.00 -15.11 2.35
N THR A 124 -9.11 -16.09 3.23
CA THR A 124 -9.36 -15.85 4.66
C THR A 124 -8.20 -15.09 5.31
N LEU A 125 -6.95 -15.46 5.00
CA LEU A 125 -5.76 -14.78 5.51
C LEU A 125 -5.70 -13.33 5.03
N VAL A 126 -5.91 -13.10 3.74
CA VAL A 126 -5.92 -11.76 3.15
C VAL A 126 -7.07 -10.93 3.70
N SER A 127 -8.28 -11.49 3.80
CA SER A 127 -9.46 -10.79 4.34
C SER A 127 -9.26 -10.34 5.77
N HIS A 128 -8.64 -11.19 6.61
CA HIS A 128 -8.32 -10.84 7.98
C HIS A 128 -7.39 -9.62 8.03
N GLU A 129 -6.34 -9.62 7.23
CA GLU A 129 -5.35 -8.55 7.23
C GLU A 129 -5.90 -7.25 6.62
N LEU A 130 -6.68 -7.32 5.55
CA LEU A 130 -7.39 -6.16 4.98
C LEU A 130 -8.32 -5.49 6.01
N GLY A 131 -9.12 -6.29 6.74
CA GLY A 131 -9.97 -5.75 7.79
C GLY A 131 -9.18 -5.15 8.95
N ARG A 132 -8.10 -5.82 9.37
CA ARG A 132 -7.31 -5.43 10.54
C ARG A 132 -6.40 -4.22 10.28
N ALA A 133 -5.66 -4.22 9.18
CA ALA A 133 -4.63 -3.21 8.89
C ALA A 133 -5.18 -2.01 8.09
N SER A 134 -6.18 -2.22 7.22
CA SER A 134 -6.79 -1.14 6.43
C SER A 134 -8.12 -0.63 6.97
N GLN A 135 -8.72 -1.32 7.95
CA GLN A 135 -10.07 -1.01 8.45
C GLN A 135 -11.15 -1.03 7.36
N LEU A 136 -10.94 -1.85 6.31
CA LEU A 136 -11.93 -2.06 5.27
C LEU A 136 -13.02 -3.01 5.75
N GLU A 137 -14.26 -2.75 5.33
CA GLU A 137 -15.31 -3.76 5.43
C GLU A 137 -15.05 -4.82 4.35
N VAL A 138 -14.83 -6.07 4.75
CA VAL A 138 -14.53 -7.14 3.81
C VAL A 138 -15.78 -7.98 3.54
N ALA A 139 -16.25 -7.94 2.30
CA ALA A 139 -17.25 -8.85 1.77
C ALA A 139 -16.56 -9.96 0.97
N VAL A 140 -17.16 -11.15 0.92
CA VAL A 140 -16.68 -12.26 0.08
C VAL A 140 -17.81 -12.71 -0.83
N ARG A 141 -17.56 -12.80 -2.13
CA ARG A 141 -18.52 -13.26 -3.14
C ARG A 141 -17.85 -14.23 -4.11
N LEU A 142 -18.67 -15.08 -4.71
CA LEU A 142 -18.22 -15.88 -5.85
C LEU A 142 -18.28 -15.04 -7.13
N ASP A 143 -17.41 -15.33 -8.07
CA ASP A 143 -17.40 -14.69 -9.38
C ASP A 143 -18.73 -14.87 -10.12
N SER A 144 -19.37 -16.04 -10.00
CA SER A 144 -20.70 -16.35 -10.55
C SER A 144 -21.83 -15.48 -9.99
N GLN A 145 -21.58 -14.77 -8.88
CA GLN A 145 -22.57 -13.91 -8.23
C GLN A 145 -22.43 -12.45 -8.64
N LEU A 146 -21.46 -12.07 -9.48
CA LEU A 146 -21.18 -10.69 -9.84
C LEU A 146 -21.53 -10.40 -11.31
N SER A 147 -22.12 -9.24 -11.54
CA SER A 147 -22.30 -8.68 -12.88
C SER A 147 -21.06 -7.91 -13.36
N GLU A 148 -20.92 -7.71 -14.67
CA GLU A 148 -19.85 -6.86 -15.22
C GLU A 148 -19.93 -5.40 -14.72
N GLU A 149 -21.14 -4.90 -14.49
CA GLU A 149 -21.36 -3.57 -13.91
C GLU A 149 -20.77 -3.49 -12.49
N GLU A 150 -21.07 -4.49 -11.64
CA GLU A 150 -20.49 -4.58 -10.29
C GLU A 150 -18.96 -4.70 -10.33
N LEU A 151 -18.40 -5.53 -11.21
CA LEU A 151 -16.94 -5.65 -11.38
C LEU A 151 -16.29 -4.32 -11.78
N SER A 152 -17.00 -3.48 -12.54
CA SER A 152 -16.48 -2.18 -12.97
C SER A 152 -16.62 -1.05 -11.95
N THR A 153 -17.49 -1.21 -10.96
CA THR A 153 -17.89 -0.15 -10.02
C THR A 153 -17.49 -0.41 -8.57
N MET A 154 -17.25 -1.66 -8.18
CA MET A 154 -16.85 -2.04 -6.83
C MET A 154 -15.33 -1.98 -6.63
N SER A 155 -14.91 -1.93 -5.36
CA SER A 155 -13.55 -2.30 -4.97
C SER A 155 -13.45 -3.82 -4.92
N ILE A 156 -12.67 -4.42 -5.80
CA ILE A 156 -12.56 -5.88 -5.94
C ILE A 156 -11.13 -6.36 -5.76
N LEU A 157 -10.99 -7.48 -5.06
CA LEU A 157 -9.77 -8.26 -4.98
C LEU A 157 -10.05 -9.70 -5.43
N ALA A 158 -9.69 -10.03 -6.67
CA ALA A 158 -9.87 -11.37 -7.20
C ALA A 158 -8.77 -12.31 -6.70
N ILE A 159 -9.14 -13.48 -6.18
CA ILE A 159 -8.19 -14.51 -5.77
C ILE A 159 -8.45 -15.77 -6.61
N GLY A 160 -7.38 -16.30 -7.20
CA GLY A 160 -7.43 -17.41 -8.14
C GLY A 160 -7.43 -16.95 -9.60
N GLY A 161 -6.79 -17.74 -10.45
CA GLY A 161 -6.45 -17.31 -11.81
C GLY A 161 -7.63 -17.21 -12.78
N PRO A 162 -7.42 -16.55 -13.95
CA PRO A 162 -8.45 -16.34 -14.99
C PRO A 162 -9.16 -17.61 -15.45
N ALA A 163 -8.50 -18.77 -15.38
CA ALA A 163 -9.07 -20.05 -15.78
C ALA A 163 -10.25 -20.52 -14.89
N VAL A 164 -10.34 -20.04 -13.65
CA VAL A 164 -11.35 -20.46 -12.67
C VAL A 164 -12.11 -19.29 -12.04
N ASN A 165 -11.68 -18.04 -12.29
CA ASN A 165 -12.26 -16.83 -11.74
C ASN A 165 -12.45 -15.78 -12.86
N SER A 166 -13.71 -15.51 -13.22
CA SER A 166 -14.06 -14.55 -14.26
C SER A 166 -13.72 -13.10 -13.87
N ALA A 167 -13.69 -12.76 -12.58
CA ALA A 167 -13.22 -11.45 -12.11
C ALA A 167 -11.71 -11.26 -12.33
N ALA A 168 -10.91 -12.33 -12.18
CA ALA A 168 -9.49 -12.28 -12.51
C ALA A 168 -9.27 -12.09 -14.03
N SER A 169 -10.12 -12.72 -14.87
CA SER A 169 -10.10 -12.47 -16.32
C SER A 169 -10.41 -11.02 -16.68
N TYR A 170 -11.45 -10.44 -16.05
CA TYR A 170 -11.79 -9.03 -16.20
C TYR A 170 -10.64 -8.10 -15.81
N LEU A 171 -10.02 -8.35 -14.66
CA LEU A 171 -8.90 -7.55 -14.15
C LEU A 171 -7.65 -7.68 -15.00
N CYS A 172 -7.36 -8.87 -15.55
CA CYS A 172 -6.23 -9.02 -16.49
C CYS A 172 -6.41 -8.13 -17.71
N GLN A 173 -7.62 -8.09 -18.30
CA GLN A 173 -7.91 -7.21 -19.43
C GLN A 173 -7.81 -5.73 -19.04
N ARG A 174 -8.32 -5.36 -17.86
CA ARG A 174 -8.31 -3.98 -17.36
C ARG A 174 -6.91 -3.45 -17.07
N LEU A 175 -6.08 -4.26 -16.41
CA LEU A 175 -4.76 -3.89 -15.92
C LEU A 175 -3.63 -4.27 -16.88
N GLY A 176 -3.96 -4.78 -18.08
CA GLY A 176 -2.96 -5.12 -19.10
C GLY A 176 -2.08 -6.30 -18.72
N VAL A 177 -2.59 -7.25 -17.91
CA VAL A 177 -1.89 -8.49 -17.59
C VAL A 177 -2.13 -9.50 -18.70
N SER A 178 -1.05 -10.08 -19.20
CA SER A 178 -1.09 -11.14 -20.20
C SER A 178 -0.35 -12.38 -19.72
N TYR A 179 -0.71 -13.53 -20.26
CA TYR A 179 -0.01 -14.77 -19.95
C TYR A 179 0.01 -15.71 -21.15
N THR A 180 1.05 -16.53 -21.24
CA THR A 180 1.21 -17.53 -22.29
C THR A 180 1.53 -18.88 -21.67
N ALA A 181 1.01 -19.94 -22.29
CA ALA A 181 1.20 -21.31 -21.86
C ALA A 181 1.77 -22.13 -23.03
N GLY A 182 2.99 -22.63 -22.86
CA GLY A 182 3.69 -23.54 -23.77
C GLY A 182 4.43 -24.60 -22.96
N ASP A 183 5.73 -24.80 -23.24
CA ASP A 183 6.61 -25.61 -22.40
C ASP A 183 6.94 -24.88 -21.07
N THR A 184 6.87 -23.55 -21.10
CA THR A 184 6.91 -22.67 -19.93
C THR A 184 5.58 -21.92 -19.81
N PHE A 185 5.29 -21.44 -18.61
CA PHE A 185 4.18 -20.53 -18.34
C PHE A 185 4.73 -19.17 -17.95
N THR A 186 4.34 -18.13 -18.69
CA THR A 186 4.82 -16.77 -18.47
C THR A 186 3.66 -15.86 -18.17
N ILE A 187 3.80 -15.02 -17.14
CA ILE A 187 2.88 -13.92 -16.82
C ILE A 187 3.64 -12.61 -17.05
N GLU A 188 3.03 -11.65 -17.73
CA GLU A 188 3.62 -10.35 -18.04
C GLU A 188 2.65 -9.22 -17.68
N ALA A 189 3.17 -8.16 -17.04
CA ALA A 189 2.45 -6.95 -16.70
C ALA A 189 3.44 -5.78 -16.59
N GLU A 190 3.09 -4.61 -17.12
CA GLU A 190 3.91 -3.38 -17.05
C GLU A 190 5.39 -3.52 -17.49
N GLY A 191 5.68 -4.44 -18.42
CA GLY A 191 7.05 -4.71 -18.88
C GLY A 191 7.87 -5.60 -17.93
N LEU A 192 7.31 -5.99 -16.79
CA LEU A 192 7.81 -7.05 -15.93
C LEU A 192 7.22 -8.41 -16.34
N LYS A 193 7.94 -9.48 -16.01
CA LYS A 193 7.46 -10.85 -16.26
C LYS A 193 8.00 -11.85 -15.23
N ALA A 194 7.24 -12.91 -15.03
CA ALA A 194 7.67 -14.12 -14.32
C ALA A 194 7.44 -15.36 -15.20
N GLU A 195 8.38 -16.29 -15.18
CA GLU A 195 8.36 -17.49 -16.02
C GLU A 195 8.53 -18.77 -15.19
N LEU A 196 7.68 -19.76 -15.44
CA LEU A 196 7.68 -21.07 -14.79
C LEU A 196 7.95 -22.16 -15.81
N ASP A 197 9.02 -22.93 -15.59
CA ASP A 197 9.23 -24.20 -16.28
C ASP A 197 8.20 -25.22 -15.78
N LEU A 198 7.35 -25.72 -16.68
CA LEU A 198 6.26 -26.61 -16.31
C LEU A 198 6.73 -27.97 -15.78
N SER A 199 7.98 -28.36 -16.02
CA SER A 199 8.59 -29.55 -15.42
C SER A 199 8.82 -29.41 -13.91
N ARG A 200 8.80 -28.17 -13.38
CA ARG A 200 9.07 -27.85 -11.97
C ARG A 200 7.79 -27.64 -11.16
N VAL A 201 6.62 -27.68 -11.80
CA VAL A 201 5.32 -27.58 -11.13
C VAL A 201 5.22 -28.65 -10.04
N GLY A 202 4.85 -28.23 -8.84
CA GLY A 202 4.83 -29.11 -7.67
C GLY A 202 6.14 -29.11 -6.86
N SER A 203 7.16 -28.38 -7.31
CA SER A 203 8.33 -27.98 -6.51
C SER A 203 8.57 -26.47 -6.55
N GLU A 204 8.03 -25.80 -7.57
CA GLU A 204 7.99 -24.35 -7.67
C GLU A 204 6.64 -23.89 -8.23
N ASP A 205 6.34 -22.61 -8.01
CA ASP A 205 5.24 -21.90 -8.63
C ASP A 205 5.56 -20.40 -8.72
N ILE A 206 4.86 -19.69 -9.61
CA ILE A 206 4.92 -18.24 -9.73
C ILE A 206 3.55 -17.64 -9.40
N CYS A 207 3.53 -16.40 -8.91
CA CYS A 207 2.33 -15.66 -8.60
C CYS A 207 2.47 -14.20 -9.00
N ILE A 208 1.38 -13.63 -9.49
CA ILE A 208 1.21 -12.19 -9.60
C ILE A 208 0.31 -11.69 -8.46
N VAL A 209 0.79 -10.67 -7.76
CA VAL A 209 -0.02 -9.82 -6.88
C VAL A 209 -0.03 -8.45 -7.54
N TYR A 210 -1.20 -7.99 -7.99
CA TYR A 210 -1.33 -6.69 -8.62
C TYR A 210 -2.52 -5.97 -7.99
N ILE A 211 -2.25 -4.91 -7.23
CA ILE A 211 -3.24 -4.05 -6.58
C ILE A 211 -3.14 -2.65 -7.19
N SER A 212 -4.15 -2.21 -7.92
CA SER A 212 -4.28 -0.83 -8.38
C SER A 212 -5.38 -0.11 -7.59
N VAL A 213 -5.21 1.18 -7.33
CA VAL A 213 -6.29 2.03 -6.80
C VAL A 213 -6.62 3.13 -7.80
N GLU A 214 -7.83 3.04 -8.36
CA GLU A 214 -8.34 3.98 -9.35
C GLU A 214 -9.59 4.66 -8.79
N HIS A 215 -9.59 6.00 -8.75
CA HIS A 215 -10.72 6.78 -8.25
C HIS A 215 -11.19 6.38 -6.83
N GLY A 216 -10.23 6.01 -5.97
CA GLY A 216 -10.51 5.57 -4.60
C GLY A 216 -11.07 4.15 -4.48
N ARG A 217 -11.00 3.34 -5.54
CA ARG A 217 -11.45 1.94 -5.55
C ARG A 217 -10.31 0.98 -5.83
N ILE A 218 -10.34 -0.17 -5.17
CA ILE A 218 -9.35 -1.23 -5.37
C ILE A 218 -9.73 -2.03 -6.63
N ALA A 219 -8.78 -2.18 -7.55
CA ALA A 219 -8.80 -3.15 -8.62
C ALA A 219 -7.58 -4.06 -8.43
N GLY A 220 -7.79 -5.19 -7.74
CA GLY A 220 -6.69 -6.05 -7.31
C GLY A 220 -6.86 -7.51 -7.70
N MET A 221 -5.76 -8.20 -7.96
CA MET A 221 -5.75 -9.65 -8.22
C MET A 221 -4.57 -10.35 -7.55
N ILE A 222 -4.80 -11.60 -7.14
CA ILE A 222 -3.78 -12.54 -6.66
C ILE A 222 -4.01 -13.87 -7.34
N TRP A 223 -3.06 -14.32 -8.16
CA TRP A 223 -3.14 -15.66 -8.72
C TRP A 223 -1.76 -16.18 -9.15
N GLY A 224 -1.59 -17.50 -9.07
CA GLY A 224 -0.44 -18.21 -9.61
C GLY A 224 -0.83 -19.23 -10.67
N TYR A 225 0.16 -19.97 -11.18
CA TYR A 225 -0.11 -21.04 -12.15
C TYR A 225 -0.90 -22.18 -11.50
N SER A 226 -0.55 -22.57 -10.27
CA SER A 226 -1.31 -23.53 -9.46
C SER A 226 -1.84 -22.91 -8.17
N TRP A 227 -2.53 -23.73 -7.36
CA TRP A 227 -2.99 -23.31 -6.03
C TRP A 227 -1.84 -22.89 -5.11
N ARG A 228 -0.62 -23.41 -5.33
CA ARG A 228 0.54 -23.07 -4.51
C ARG A 228 1.00 -21.64 -4.75
N GLY A 229 1.07 -21.20 -6.01
CA GLY A 229 1.36 -19.83 -6.37
C GLY A 229 0.30 -18.88 -5.84
N THR A 230 -0.99 -19.17 -6.05
CA THR A 230 -2.08 -18.33 -5.50
C THR A 230 -1.99 -18.23 -3.98
N TYR A 231 -1.77 -19.34 -3.29
CA TYR A 231 -1.65 -19.35 -1.83
C TYR A 231 -0.39 -18.63 -1.34
N ALA A 232 0.73 -18.72 -2.06
CA ALA A 232 1.95 -17.96 -1.79
C ALA A 232 1.71 -16.45 -1.87
N GLY A 233 0.97 -15.98 -2.88
CA GLY A 233 0.53 -14.59 -2.99
C GLY A 233 -0.38 -14.16 -1.85
N CYS A 234 -1.32 -15.01 -1.44
CA CYS A 234 -2.16 -14.74 -0.27
C CYS A 234 -1.35 -14.66 1.02
N LEU A 235 -0.38 -15.55 1.23
CA LEU A 235 0.51 -15.52 2.39
C LEU A 235 1.33 -14.23 2.42
N TYR A 236 1.91 -13.85 1.27
CA TYR A 236 2.67 -12.61 1.13
C TYR A 236 1.81 -11.39 1.49
N LEU A 237 0.61 -11.27 0.92
CA LEU A 237 -0.26 -10.12 1.16
C LEU A 237 -0.92 -10.15 2.55
N SER A 238 -1.01 -11.31 3.22
CA SER A 238 -1.53 -11.41 4.59
C SER A 238 -0.61 -10.81 5.66
N ASP A 239 0.60 -10.41 5.28
CA ASP A 239 1.53 -9.68 6.14
C ASP A 239 1.61 -8.22 5.68
N SER A 240 0.99 -7.30 6.42
CA SER A 240 1.00 -5.87 6.07
C SER A 240 2.38 -5.21 6.07
N ARG A 241 3.44 -5.89 6.56
CA ARG A 241 4.82 -5.43 6.39
C ARG A 241 5.29 -5.50 4.94
N ASN A 242 4.65 -6.33 4.12
CA ASN A 242 4.92 -6.46 2.70
C ASN A 242 4.14 -5.43 1.85
N TRP A 243 3.34 -4.58 2.47
CA TRP A 243 2.54 -3.55 1.77
C TRP A 243 3.38 -2.30 1.50
N GLY A 244 4.48 -2.49 0.77
CA GLY A 244 5.39 -1.43 0.37
C GLY A 244 4.83 -0.53 -0.75
N SER A 245 5.75 0.11 -1.48
CA SER A 245 5.43 1.04 -2.56
C SER A 245 4.91 0.37 -3.84
N SER A 246 5.24 -0.90 -4.05
CA SER A 246 4.98 -1.59 -5.31
C SER A 246 3.53 -2.04 -5.45
N HIS A 247 2.86 -1.64 -6.54
CA HIS A 247 1.51 -2.07 -6.89
C HIS A 247 1.46 -3.43 -7.57
N LEU A 248 2.57 -3.80 -8.20
CA LEU A 248 2.72 -5.03 -8.94
C LEU A 248 3.91 -5.78 -8.36
N VAL A 249 3.68 -7.01 -7.93
CA VAL A 249 4.70 -7.90 -7.38
C VAL A 249 4.57 -9.26 -8.05
N PHE A 250 5.65 -9.73 -8.65
CA PHE A 250 5.82 -11.12 -9.06
C PHE A 250 6.53 -11.88 -7.95
N LEU A 251 5.92 -12.97 -7.53
CA LEU A 251 6.42 -13.84 -6.48
C LEU A 251 6.79 -15.20 -7.06
N ARG A 252 7.80 -15.82 -6.47
CA ARG A 252 8.15 -17.22 -6.70
C ARG A 252 8.10 -17.97 -5.38
N TRP A 253 7.43 -19.11 -5.38
CA TRP A 253 7.51 -20.09 -4.31
C TRP A 253 8.40 -21.25 -4.74
N VAL A 254 9.29 -21.70 -3.85
CA VAL A 254 10.18 -22.86 -4.06
C VAL A 254 10.13 -23.78 -2.85
N ASP A 255 9.78 -25.05 -3.05
CA ASP A 255 9.79 -26.08 -2.01
C ASP A 255 11.23 -26.44 -1.61
N LEU A 256 11.77 -25.76 -0.61
CA LEU A 256 13.17 -25.93 -0.20
C LEU A 256 13.37 -27.17 0.66
N ASN A 257 12.32 -27.60 1.37
CA ASN A 257 12.37 -28.68 2.33
C ASN A 257 11.76 -30.01 1.79
N GLY A 258 11.06 -29.97 0.66
CA GLY A 258 10.47 -31.11 -0.02
C GLY A 258 9.15 -31.60 0.59
N ASP A 259 8.49 -30.81 1.44
CA ASP A 259 7.23 -31.17 2.10
C ASP A 259 5.99 -30.80 1.25
N GLY A 260 6.17 -30.02 0.18
CA GLY A 260 5.12 -29.59 -0.73
C GLY A 260 4.11 -28.62 -0.12
N LEU A 261 4.44 -28.02 1.03
CA LEU A 261 3.66 -26.97 1.70
C LEU A 261 4.19 -25.61 1.29
N VAL A 262 3.31 -24.62 1.26
CA VAL A 262 3.71 -23.24 0.98
C VAL A 262 3.99 -22.56 2.31
N GLN A 263 5.22 -22.09 2.50
CA GLN A 263 5.67 -21.44 3.73
C GLN A 263 6.21 -20.05 3.42
N ALA A 264 6.01 -19.08 4.32
CA ALA A 264 6.43 -17.69 4.09
C ALA A 264 7.94 -17.55 3.81
N GLY A 265 8.78 -18.40 4.42
CA GLY A 265 10.24 -18.40 4.19
C GLY A 265 10.68 -18.92 2.83
N GLU A 266 9.76 -19.48 2.05
CA GLU A 266 9.99 -20.06 0.70
C GLU A 266 9.39 -19.19 -0.42
N VAL A 267 8.78 -18.06 -0.06
CA VAL A 267 8.18 -17.11 -1.01
C VAL A 267 9.14 -15.93 -1.18
N HIS A 268 9.48 -15.63 -2.42
CA HIS A 268 10.44 -14.59 -2.77
C HIS A 268 9.85 -13.64 -3.82
N VAL A 269 10.15 -12.34 -3.70
CA VAL A 269 9.87 -11.37 -4.74
C VAL A 269 10.88 -11.56 -5.87
N GLU A 270 10.38 -11.77 -7.09
CA GLU A 270 11.19 -11.93 -8.31
C GLU A 270 11.31 -10.62 -9.09
N ALA A 271 10.23 -9.83 -9.12
CA ALA A 271 10.19 -8.51 -9.74
C ALA A 271 9.03 -7.70 -9.14
N GLU A 272 9.17 -6.38 -9.09
CA GLU A 272 8.13 -5.48 -8.61
C GLU A 272 8.18 -4.11 -9.30
N ALA A 273 7.04 -3.42 -9.36
CA ALA A 273 6.87 -2.06 -9.87
C ALA A 273 6.01 -1.23 -8.92
#